data_AF-A0A2I0VGH7-F1
#
_entry.id   AF-A0A2I0VGH7-F1
#
_cell.length_a   1.000
_cell.length_b   1.000
_cell.length_c   1.000
_cell.angle_alpha   90.00
_cell.angle_beta   90.00
_cell.angle_gamma   90.00
#
_symmetry.space_group_name_H-M   'P 1'
#
loop_
_entity.id
_entity.type
_entity.pdbx_description
1 polymer ?
#
loop_
_entity_poly.entity_id
_entity_poly.type
_entity_poly.pdbx_seq_one_letter_code
_entity_poly.pdbx_strand_id
1 'polypeptide(L)'
;MELVAEGLWALADDSERRRDFAGAVKCLEALCQSGASLLPMIEIRTRLRLASLLLSHSHNLNHAKSHLERALLLLKSTPSALPLKFRAHSLLSRCYDLTGNVPQQKHIILRALTLLRTAEPSALPPSAALLWSCNFHSQLASALVIETDYPAALKSLDEGFSAASELRLPELQMFFAASTLHVHLFHWDDPATLEAAARQSSEIWDSFSPDLITCDLLNNDFSPDPPAPRFSSVDCSRHSSQLASREMP
;
A
#
# COMPACT_ATOMS: atom_id res chain seq x y z
N MET A 1 23.19 19.82 13.24
CA MET A 1 21.89 19.53 12.61
C MET A 1 21.61 18.03 12.52
N GLU A 2 22.57 17.21 12.07
CA GLU A 2 22.39 15.75 12.03
C GLU A 2 22.07 15.13 13.40
N LEU A 3 22.78 15.51 14.46
CA LEU A 3 22.49 15.05 15.83
C LEU A 3 21.07 15.40 16.31
N VAL A 4 20.52 16.53 15.87
CA VAL A 4 19.14 16.94 16.19
C VAL A 4 18.14 16.09 15.41
N ALA A 5 18.45 15.80 14.15
CA ALA A 5 17.67 14.87 13.33
C ALA A 5 17.64 13.48 13.94
N GLU A 6 18.80 12.93 14.30
CA GLU A 6 18.93 11.62 14.95
C GLU A 6 18.18 11.58 16.29
N GLY A 7 18.32 12.61 17.13
CA GLY A 7 17.63 12.69 18.41
C GLY A 7 16.10 12.71 18.28
N LEU A 8 15.56 13.50 17.34
CA LEU A 8 14.11 13.56 17.09
C LEU A 8 13.57 12.27 16.43
N TRP A 9 14.37 11.62 15.58
CA TRP A 9 14.04 10.29 15.06
C TRP A 9 13.98 9.24 16.17
N ALA A 10 14.96 9.22 17.08
CA ALA A 10 14.97 8.30 18.22
C ALA A 10 13.82 8.55 19.19
N LEU A 11 13.44 9.82 19.40
CA LEU A 11 12.28 10.16 20.23
C LEU A 11 10.96 9.75 19.57
N ALA A 12 10.86 9.87 18.24
CA ALA A 12 9.73 9.35 17.49
C ALA A 12 9.62 7.83 17.62
N ASP A 13 10.74 7.10 17.52
CA ASP A 13 10.77 5.64 17.75
C ASP A 13 10.27 5.25 19.14
N ASP A 14 10.78 5.92 20.19
CA ASP A 14 10.36 5.66 21.57
C ASP A 14 8.87 5.97 21.79
N SER A 15 8.38 7.05 21.18
CA SER A 15 6.95 7.40 21.23
C SER A 15 6.08 6.34 20.56
N GLU A 16 6.47 5.84 19.37
CA GLU A 16 5.75 4.77 18.68
C GLU A 16 5.74 3.46 19.48
N ARG A 17 6.87 3.09 20.11
CA ARG A 17 6.93 1.90 21.00
C ARG A 17 5.96 2.01 22.18
N ARG A 18 5.73 3.21 22.68
CA ARG A 18 4.75 3.50 23.75
C ARG A 18 3.33 3.68 23.24
N ARG A 19 3.10 3.50 21.93
CA ARG A 19 1.83 3.77 21.22
C ARG A 19 1.37 5.23 21.32
N ASP A 20 2.29 6.16 21.59
CA ASP A 20 2.05 7.60 21.51
C ASP A 20 2.33 8.10 20.08
N PHE A 21 1.38 7.85 19.18
CA PHE A 21 1.49 8.26 17.78
C PHE A 21 1.43 9.78 17.62
N ALA A 22 0.77 10.50 18.53
CA ALA A 22 0.74 11.96 18.50
C ALA A 22 2.11 12.55 18.86
N GLY A 23 2.79 11.98 19.86
CA GLY A 23 4.18 12.30 20.20
C GLY A 23 5.14 12.04 19.04
N ALA A 24 5.01 10.88 18.39
CA ALA A 24 5.82 10.53 17.23
C ALA A 24 5.63 11.51 16.06
N VAL A 25 4.38 11.84 15.74
CA VAL A 25 4.02 12.84 14.72
C VAL A 25 4.67 14.19 15.03
N LYS A 26 4.54 14.69 16.27
CA LYS A 26 5.14 15.98 16.68
C LYS A 26 6.66 16.00 16.52
N CYS A 27 7.34 14.90 16.85
CA CYS A 27 8.80 14.80 16.70
C CYS A 27 9.23 14.92 15.23
N LEU A 28 8.52 14.23 14.33
CA LEU A 28 8.82 14.23 12.90
C LEU A 28 8.38 15.54 12.20
N GLU A 29 7.28 16.14 12.64
CA GLU A 29 6.83 17.47 12.19
C GLU A 29 7.83 18.55 12.55
N ALA A 30 8.36 18.52 13.78
CA ALA A 30 9.39 19.47 14.23
C ALA A 30 10.62 19.44 13.32
N LEU A 31 11.03 18.27 12.83
CA LEU A 31 12.10 18.17 11.83
C LEU A 31 11.75 18.86 10.52
N CYS A 32 10.56 18.55 9.97
CA CYS A 32 10.11 19.11 8.69
C CYS A 32 9.89 20.63 8.76
N GLN A 33 9.67 21.19 9.95
CA GLN A 33 9.41 22.62 10.19
C GLN A 33 10.62 23.38 10.71
N SER A 34 11.75 22.71 11.01
CA SER A 34 12.87 23.27 11.76
C SER A 34 13.62 24.46 11.13
N GLY A 35 13.20 24.97 9.95
CA GLY A 35 13.81 26.12 9.27
C GLY A 35 15.25 25.91 8.78
N ALA A 36 15.92 24.88 9.29
CA ALA A 36 17.24 24.46 8.88
C ALA A 36 17.18 23.59 7.62
N SER A 37 18.20 23.72 6.76
CA SER A 37 18.33 22.87 5.57
C SER A 37 18.67 21.44 5.98
N LEU A 38 17.66 20.56 5.97
CA LEU A 38 17.87 19.12 6.13
C LEU A 38 18.52 18.55 4.86
N LEU A 39 19.34 17.52 5.02
CA LEU A 39 19.78 16.73 3.86
C LEU A 39 18.54 16.15 3.16
N PRO A 40 18.42 16.23 1.81
CA PRO A 40 17.22 15.83 1.09
C PRO A 40 16.74 14.41 1.42
N MET A 41 17.67 13.48 1.63
CA MET A 41 17.33 12.09 1.97
C MET A 41 16.70 11.96 3.37
N ILE A 42 17.16 12.75 4.34
CA ILE A 42 16.59 12.80 5.69
C ILE A 42 15.18 13.39 5.61
N GLU A 43 15.00 14.49 4.87
CA GLU A 43 13.68 15.10 4.69
C GLU A 43 12.70 14.13 4.01
N ILE A 44 13.10 13.47 2.93
CA ILE A 44 12.26 12.48 2.22
C ILE A 44 11.82 11.37 3.19
N ARG A 45 12.75 10.73 3.89
CA ARG A 45 12.43 9.64 4.83
C ARG A 45 11.51 10.11 5.95
N THR A 46 11.75 11.32 6.47
CA THR A 46 10.95 11.91 7.55
C THR A 46 9.52 12.16 7.08
N ARG A 47 9.34 12.75 5.89
CA ARG A 47 8.02 13.02 5.30
C ARG A 47 7.26 11.73 4.99
N LEU A 48 7.93 10.70 4.48
CA LEU A 48 7.28 9.40 4.21
C LEU A 48 6.83 8.70 5.50
N ARG A 49 7.67 8.73 6.55
CA ARG A 49 7.30 8.17 7.87
C ARG A 49 6.13 8.94 8.49
N LEU A 50 6.22 10.26 8.51
CA LEU A 50 5.17 11.14 9.03
C LEU A 50 3.84 10.92 8.31
N ALA A 51 3.85 10.90 6.98
CA ALA A 51 2.64 10.62 6.20
C ALA A 51 2.05 9.23 6.50
N SER A 52 2.89 8.22 6.68
CA SER A 52 2.46 6.85 7.05
C SER A 52 1.75 6.82 8.41
N LEU A 53 2.29 7.55 9.41
CA LEU A 53 1.65 7.69 10.72
C LEU A 53 0.32 8.43 10.62
N LEU A 54 0.29 9.56 9.90
CA LEU A 54 -0.92 10.35 9.72
C LEU A 54 -2.02 9.53 9.03
N LEU A 55 -1.70 8.73 8.01
CA LEU A 55 -2.67 7.86 7.33
C LEU A 55 -3.16 6.69 8.17
N SER A 56 -2.36 6.23 9.14
CA SER A 56 -2.70 5.05 9.94
C SER A 56 -3.42 5.41 11.24
N HIS A 57 -3.16 6.60 11.81
CA HIS A 57 -3.58 6.95 13.16
C HIS A 57 -4.23 8.33 13.27
N SER A 58 -4.46 9.03 12.15
CA SER A 58 -5.11 10.35 12.17
C SER A 58 -6.14 10.50 11.04
N HIS A 59 -7.03 11.47 11.18
CA HIS A 59 -7.97 11.87 10.12
C HIS A 59 -7.41 12.97 9.21
N ASN A 60 -6.12 13.33 9.35
CA ASN A 60 -5.55 14.48 8.65
C ASN A 60 -4.96 14.11 7.28
N LEU A 61 -5.83 13.66 6.38
CA LEU A 61 -5.46 13.16 5.05
C LEU A 61 -4.79 14.23 4.18
N ASN A 62 -5.23 15.49 4.28
CA ASN A 62 -4.65 16.60 3.54
C ASN A 62 -3.21 16.89 3.98
N HIS A 63 -2.94 16.80 5.27
CA HIS A 63 -1.58 16.98 5.79
C HIS A 63 -0.65 15.86 5.32
N ALA A 64 -1.10 14.60 5.41
CA ALA A 64 -0.36 13.46 4.89
C ALA A 64 -0.05 13.62 3.40
N LYS A 65 -1.06 13.99 2.59
CA LYS A 65 -0.91 14.26 1.16
C LYS A 65 0.15 15.33 0.88
N SER A 66 0.12 16.46 1.59
CA SER A 66 1.12 17.52 1.42
C SER A 66 2.55 17.04 1.67
N HIS A 67 2.77 16.24 2.73
CA HIS A 67 4.08 15.63 2.98
C HIS A 67 4.52 14.69 1.85
N LEU A 68 3.61 13.88 1.31
CA LEU A 68 3.90 12.94 0.22
C LEU A 68 4.21 13.66 -1.10
N GLU A 69 3.46 14.70 -1.46
CA GLU A 69 3.70 15.50 -2.65
C GLU A 69 5.07 16.19 -2.59
N ARG A 70 5.42 16.73 -1.41
CA ARG A 70 6.74 17.32 -1.18
C ARG A 70 7.85 16.27 -1.25
N ALA A 71 7.65 15.07 -0.69
CA ALA A 71 8.61 13.98 -0.79
C ALA A 71 8.82 13.53 -2.25
N LEU A 72 7.75 13.41 -3.03
CA LEU A 72 7.82 13.08 -4.46
C LEU A 72 8.56 14.16 -5.27
N LEU A 73 8.36 15.44 -4.95
CA LEU A 73 9.08 16.53 -5.60
C LEU A 73 10.59 16.41 -5.37
N LEU A 74 11.02 16.12 -4.13
CA LEU A 74 12.44 15.91 -3.80
C LEU A 74 13.00 14.64 -4.47
N LEU A 75 12.19 13.58 -4.57
CA LEU A 75 12.59 12.33 -5.24
C LEU A 75 12.77 12.47 -6.76
N LYS A 76 12.19 13.50 -7.41
CA LYS A 76 12.45 13.78 -8.82
C LYS A 76 13.92 14.09 -9.07
N SER A 77 14.57 14.79 -8.14
CA SER A 77 16.00 15.09 -8.18
C SER A 77 16.91 13.95 -7.71
N THR A 78 16.36 12.79 -7.32
CA THR A 78 17.13 11.64 -6.82
C THR A 78 16.80 10.38 -7.61
N PRO A 79 17.48 10.13 -8.76
CA PRO A 79 17.16 9.02 -9.64
C PRO A 79 17.31 7.64 -8.97
N SER A 80 18.34 7.47 -8.13
CA SER A 80 18.73 6.20 -7.48
C SER A 80 17.82 5.73 -6.34
N ALA A 81 16.85 6.54 -5.90
CA ALA A 81 16.00 6.24 -4.75
C ALA A 81 14.69 5.52 -5.13
N LEU A 82 14.77 4.48 -5.97
CA LEU A 82 13.59 3.79 -6.49
C LEU A 82 12.66 3.19 -5.41
N PRO A 83 13.15 2.51 -4.35
CA PRO A 83 12.29 2.02 -3.28
C PRO A 83 11.49 3.14 -2.58
N LEU A 84 12.12 4.31 -2.38
CA LEU A 84 11.46 5.46 -1.78
C LEU A 84 10.42 6.07 -2.71
N LYS A 85 10.65 6.04 -4.03
CA LYS A 85 9.63 6.41 -5.03
C LYS A 85 8.42 5.49 -4.94
N PHE A 86 8.60 4.18 -4.92
CA PHE A 86 7.48 3.25 -4.81
C PHE A 86 6.70 3.43 -3.51
N ARG A 87 7.39 3.59 -2.38
CA ARG A 87 6.75 3.90 -1.09
C ARG A 87 5.92 5.19 -1.16
N ALA A 88 6.45 6.23 -1.78
CA ALA A 88 5.72 7.48 -1.96
C ALA A 88 4.47 7.31 -2.86
N HIS A 89 4.57 6.57 -3.96
CA HIS A 89 3.43 6.29 -4.84
C HIS A 89 2.35 5.47 -4.12
N SER A 90 2.75 4.44 -3.38
CA SER A 90 1.84 3.59 -2.60
C SER A 90 1.11 4.36 -1.51
N LEU A 91 1.82 5.20 -0.74
CA LEU A 91 1.18 6.02 0.30
C LEU A 91 0.25 7.09 -0.31
N LEU A 92 0.62 7.68 -1.44
CA LEU A 92 -0.19 8.72 -2.07
C LEU A 92 -1.42 8.13 -2.80
N SER A 93 -1.29 6.94 -3.38
CA SER A 93 -2.40 6.11 -3.82
C SER A 93 -3.41 5.89 -2.69
N ARG A 94 -2.94 5.49 -1.50
CA ARG A 94 -3.79 5.34 -0.30
C ARG A 94 -4.43 6.67 0.16
N CYS A 95 -3.75 7.80 0.03
CA CYS A 95 -4.40 9.10 0.28
C CYS A 95 -5.56 9.34 -0.69
N TYR A 96 -5.36 9.04 -1.98
CA TYR A 96 -6.40 9.23 -2.99
C TYR A 96 -7.58 8.29 -2.79
N ASP A 97 -7.32 7.04 -2.43
CA ASP A 97 -8.33 6.06 -2.01
C ASP A 97 -9.19 6.59 -0.85
N LEU A 98 -8.55 7.00 0.25
CA LEU A 98 -9.23 7.51 1.44
C LEU A 98 -9.97 8.85 1.22
N THR A 99 -9.63 9.59 0.16
CA THR A 99 -10.31 10.83 -0.22
C THR A 99 -11.30 10.64 -1.37
N GLY A 100 -11.46 9.41 -1.88
CA GLY A 100 -12.36 9.09 -3.00
C GLY A 100 -11.89 9.62 -4.35
N ASN A 101 -10.63 10.01 -4.51
CA ASN A 101 -10.08 10.50 -5.77
C ASN A 101 -9.52 9.35 -6.63
N VAL A 102 -10.42 8.47 -7.06
CA VAL A 102 -10.09 7.24 -7.80
C VAL A 102 -9.31 7.50 -9.10
N PRO A 103 -9.59 8.54 -9.91
CA PRO A 103 -8.81 8.80 -11.12
C PRO A 103 -7.34 9.10 -10.82
N GLN A 104 -7.05 9.86 -9.76
CA GLN A 104 -5.67 10.16 -9.36
C GLN A 104 -4.97 8.96 -8.73
N GLN A 105 -5.71 8.15 -7.95
CA GLN A 105 -5.23 6.87 -7.42
C GLN A 105 -4.77 5.95 -8.56
N LYS A 106 -5.63 5.70 -9.55
CA LYS A 106 -5.29 4.88 -10.72
C LYS A 106 -4.09 5.44 -11.47
N HIS A 107 -4.07 6.75 -11.73
CA HIS A 107 -2.96 7.40 -12.44
C HIS A 107 -1.61 7.18 -11.74
N ILE A 108 -1.55 7.38 -10.42
CA ILE A 108 -0.30 7.23 -9.69
C ILE A 108 0.15 5.77 -9.61
N ILE A 109 -0.78 4.81 -9.49
CA ILE A 109 -0.44 3.38 -9.48
C ILE A 109 0.10 2.94 -10.84
N LEU A 110 -0.55 3.31 -11.95
CA LEU A 110 -0.09 2.97 -13.30
C LEU A 110 1.29 3.56 -13.61
N ARG A 111 1.57 4.76 -13.10
CA ARG A 111 2.91 5.36 -13.17
C ARG A 111 3.93 4.52 -12.41
N ALA A 112 3.59 4.04 -11.21
CA ALA A 112 4.48 3.20 -10.42
C ALA A 112 4.76 1.84 -11.08
N LEU A 113 3.73 1.18 -11.64
CA LEU A 113 3.87 -0.06 -12.42
C LEU A 113 4.75 0.15 -13.67
N THR A 114 4.61 1.29 -14.35
CA THR A 114 5.48 1.64 -15.48
C THR A 114 6.93 1.75 -15.02
N LEU A 115 7.18 2.46 -13.92
CA LEU A 115 8.52 2.60 -13.35
C LEU A 115 9.12 1.26 -12.91
N LEU A 116 8.31 0.36 -12.35
CA LEU A 116 8.71 -0.98 -11.94
C LEU A 116 9.12 -1.82 -13.15
N ARG A 117 8.33 -1.81 -14.22
CA ARG A 117 8.62 -2.54 -15.46
C ARG A 117 9.88 -2.04 -16.17
N THR A 118 10.15 -0.74 -16.11
CA THR A 118 11.33 -0.13 -16.76
C THR A 118 12.54 -0.03 -15.82
N ALA A 119 12.45 -0.55 -14.60
CA ALA A 119 13.55 -0.48 -13.65
C ALA A 119 14.71 -1.38 -14.10
N GLU A 120 15.93 -0.87 -14.00
CA GLU A 120 17.12 -1.70 -14.21
C GLU A 120 17.17 -2.83 -13.16
N PRO A 121 17.60 -4.06 -13.52
CA PRO A 121 17.67 -5.19 -12.59
C PRO A 121 18.54 -4.93 -11.35
N SER A 122 19.47 -3.97 -11.42
CA SER A 122 20.33 -3.56 -10.30
C SER A 122 19.67 -2.55 -9.35
N ALA A 123 18.56 -1.93 -9.75
CA ALA A 123 17.90 -0.89 -8.96
C ALA A 123 17.08 -1.46 -7.79
N LEU A 124 16.65 -2.72 -7.89
CA LEU A 124 15.84 -3.40 -6.89
C LEU A 124 16.05 -4.91 -6.97
N PRO A 125 16.18 -5.63 -5.83
CA PRO A 125 16.20 -7.08 -5.83
C PRO A 125 14.95 -7.68 -6.51
N PRO A 126 15.06 -8.82 -7.22
CA PRO A 126 13.92 -9.43 -7.91
C PRO A 126 12.72 -9.70 -6.98
N SER A 127 12.97 -10.21 -5.77
CA SER A 127 11.92 -10.45 -4.77
C SER A 127 11.19 -9.17 -4.37
N ALA A 128 11.92 -8.07 -4.15
CA ALA A 128 11.33 -6.79 -3.82
C ALA A 128 10.52 -6.22 -5.00
N ALA A 129 10.97 -6.45 -6.24
CA ALA A 129 10.22 -6.05 -7.44
C ALA A 129 8.87 -6.77 -7.52
N LEU A 130 8.86 -8.09 -7.29
CA LEU A 130 7.64 -8.89 -7.25
C LEU A 130 6.69 -8.44 -6.12
N LEU A 131 7.22 -8.15 -4.93
CA LEU A 131 6.39 -7.67 -3.83
C LEU A 131 5.78 -6.28 -4.13
N TRP A 132 6.53 -5.37 -4.77
CA TRP A 132 5.98 -4.09 -5.23
C TRP A 132 4.94 -4.29 -6.33
N SER A 133 5.13 -5.27 -7.22
CA SER A 133 4.14 -5.68 -8.22
C SER A 133 2.84 -6.09 -7.53
N CYS A 134 2.90 -7.02 -6.58
CA CYS A 134 1.74 -7.43 -5.77
C CYS A 134 1.05 -6.22 -5.13
N ASN A 135 1.79 -5.34 -4.48
CA ASN A 135 1.22 -4.18 -3.81
C ASN A 135 0.52 -3.20 -4.78
N PHE A 136 1.10 -2.95 -5.97
CA PHE A 136 0.46 -2.03 -6.93
C PHE A 136 -0.72 -2.67 -7.64
N HIS A 137 -0.65 -3.96 -7.96
CA HIS A 137 -1.77 -4.68 -8.58
C HIS A 137 -2.98 -4.82 -7.66
N SER A 138 -2.77 -5.00 -6.35
CA SER A 138 -3.87 -5.02 -5.39
C SER A 138 -4.55 -3.66 -5.26
N GLN A 139 -3.76 -2.58 -5.20
CA GLN A 139 -4.31 -1.21 -5.17
C GLN A 139 -5.02 -0.84 -6.47
N LEU A 140 -4.49 -1.27 -7.62
CA LEU A 140 -5.10 -1.01 -8.92
C LEU A 140 -6.44 -1.75 -9.07
N ALA A 141 -6.48 -3.03 -8.67
CA ALA A 141 -7.70 -3.80 -8.68
C ALA A 141 -8.81 -3.14 -7.85
N SER A 142 -8.49 -2.67 -6.64
CA SER A 142 -9.45 -1.94 -5.80
C SER A 142 -9.99 -0.68 -6.51
N ALA A 143 -9.11 0.13 -7.10
CA ALA A 143 -9.53 1.33 -7.83
C ALA A 143 -10.43 1.00 -9.05
N LEU A 144 -10.12 -0.08 -9.77
CA LEU A 144 -10.89 -0.52 -10.94
C LEU A 144 -12.27 -1.09 -10.58
N VAL A 145 -12.38 -1.80 -9.45
CA VAL A 145 -13.67 -2.25 -8.90
C VAL A 145 -14.58 -1.06 -8.60
N ILE A 146 -14.04 0.02 -8.01
CA ILE A 146 -14.82 1.24 -7.73
C ILE A 146 -15.30 1.91 -9.03
N GLU A 147 -14.50 1.86 -10.09
CA GLU A 147 -14.89 2.33 -11.42
C GLU A 147 -15.76 1.33 -12.19
N THR A 148 -16.14 0.20 -11.60
CA THR A 148 -16.91 -0.90 -12.22
C THR A 148 -16.24 -1.55 -13.43
N ASP A 149 -14.92 -1.39 -13.58
CA ASP A 149 -14.11 -2.06 -14.60
C ASP A 149 -13.62 -3.43 -14.07
N TYR A 150 -14.56 -4.35 -13.90
CA TYR A 150 -14.28 -5.69 -13.36
C TYR A 150 -13.30 -6.50 -14.23
N PRO A 151 -13.37 -6.49 -15.58
CA PRO A 151 -12.40 -7.21 -16.40
C PRO A 151 -10.97 -6.71 -16.20
N ALA A 152 -10.76 -5.39 -16.12
CA ALA A 152 -9.43 -4.86 -15.83
C ALA A 152 -9.00 -5.15 -14.39
N ALA A 153 -9.93 -5.13 -13.42
CA ALA A 153 -9.63 -5.48 -12.04
C ALA A 153 -9.15 -6.93 -11.92
N LEU A 154 -9.86 -7.88 -12.52
CA LEU A 154 -9.49 -9.30 -12.57
C LEU A 154 -8.11 -9.49 -13.22
N LYS A 155 -7.86 -8.84 -14.36
CA LYS A 155 -6.54 -8.86 -15.01
C LYS A 155 -5.43 -8.35 -14.09
N SER A 156 -5.69 -7.26 -13.35
CA SER A 156 -4.73 -6.74 -12.38
C SER A 156 -4.48 -7.74 -11.24
N LEU A 157 -5.52 -8.42 -10.75
CA LEU A 157 -5.38 -9.46 -9.73
C LEU A 157 -4.58 -10.67 -10.23
N ASP A 158 -4.74 -11.08 -11.50
CA ASP A 158 -3.97 -12.16 -12.11
C ASP A 158 -2.48 -11.80 -12.23
N GLU A 159 -2.15 -10.56 -12.60
CA GLU A 159 -0.77 -10.07 -12.64
C GLU A 159 -0.14 -10.08 -11.23
N GLY A 160 -0.90 -9.71 -10.20
CA GLY A 160 -0.49 -9.80 -8.80
C GLY A 160 -0.34 -11.23 -8.28
N PHE A 161 -1.28 -12.12 -8.62
CA PHE A 161 -1.23 -13.55 -8.29
C PHE A 161 -0.01 -14.23 -8.91
N SER A 162 0.31 -13.90 -10.16
CA SER A 162 1.51 -14.40 -10.86
C SER A 162 2.78 -14.01 -10.12
N ALA A 163 2.89 -12.75 -9.68
CA ALA A 163 4.03 -12.30 -8.89
C ALA A 163 4.12 -12.99 -7.52
N ALA A 164 2.99 -13.20 -6.84
CA ALA A 164 2.93 -13.94 -5.58
C ALA A 164 3.31 -15.43 -5.73
N SER A 165 2.97 -16.02 -6.88
CA SER A 165 3.35 -17.39 -7.24
C SER A 165 4.85 -17.53 -7.48
N GLU A 166 5.45 -16.56 -8.17
CA GLU A 166 6.91 -16.51 -8.37
C GLU A 166 7.67 -16.34 -7.05
N LEU A 167 7.12 -15.55 -6.12
CA LEU A 167 7.66 -15.41 -4.76
C LEU A 167 7.48 -16.66 -3.90
N ARG A 168 6.62 -17.60 -4.29
CA ARG A 168 6.23 -18.78 -3.50
C ARG A 168 5.70 -18.41 -2.11
N LEU A 169 4.96 -17.32 -2.00
CA LEU A 169 4.32 -16.88 -0.76
C LEU A 169 2.83 -17.24 -0.79
N PRO A 170 2.40 -18.34 -0.14
CA PRO A 170 1.02 -18.83 -0.22
C PRO A 170 0.03 -17.83 0.39
N GLU A 171 0.42 -17.04 1.39
CA GLU A 171 -0.42 -16.00 1.99
C GLU A 171 -0.79 -14.91 0.97
N LEU A 172 0.17 -14.53 0.13
CA LEU A 172 -0.07 -13.56 -0.95
C LEU A 172 -0.89 -14.18 -2.09
N GLN A 173 -0.65 -15.44 -2.44
CA GLN A 173 -1.46 -16.15 -3.43
C GLN A 173 -2.92 -16.23 -2.97
N MET A 174 -3.14 -16.57 -1.70
CA MET A 174 -4.47 -16.62 -1.08
C MET A 174 -5.15 -15.26 -1.08
N PHE A 175 -4.41 -14.18 -0.79
CA PHE A 175 -4.93 -12.81 -0.87
C PHE A 175 -5.48 -12.50 -2.27
N PHE A 176 -4.73 -12.81 -3.33
CA PHE A 176 -5.17 -12.56 -4.70
C PHE A 176 -6.33 -13.48 -5.11
N ALA A 177 -6.27 -14.78 -4.79
CA ALA A 177 -7.35 -15.72 -5.10
C ALA A 177 -8.67 -15.33 -4.43
N ALA A 178 -8.63 -14.96 -3.15
CA ALA A 178 -9.80 -14.47 -2.43
C ALA A 178 -10.32 -13.15 -3.00
N SER A 179 -9.43 -12.24 -3.43
CA SER A 179 -9.82 -10.98 -4.06
C SER A 179 -10.48 -11.22 -5.43
N THR A 180 -9.98 -12.18 -6.23
CA THR A 180 -10.57 -12.57 -7.51
C THR A 180 -11.97 -13.14 -7.30
N LEU A 181 -12.14 -14.05 -6.34
CA LEU A 181 -13.44 -14.57 -5.93
C LEU A 181 -14.40 -13.44 -5.53
N HIS A 182 -13.91 -12.47 -4.75
CA HIS A 182 -14.68 -11.31 -4.32
C HIS A 182 -15.18 -10.45 -5.50
N VAL A 183 -14.33 -10.21 -6.50
CA VAL A 183 -14.74 -9.48 -7.72
C VAL A 183 -15.79 -10.26 -8.51
N HIS A 184 -15.65 -11.58 -8.65
CA HIS A 184 -16.66 -12.42 -9.30
C HIS A 184 -18.02 -12.39 -8.57
N LEU A 185 -18.00 -12.38 -7.23
CA LEU A 185 -19.22 -12.22 -6.44
C LEU A 185 -19.89 -10.85 -6.65
N PHE A 186 -19.11 -9.79 -6.83
CA PHE A 186 -19.61 -8.43 -7.07
C PHE A 186 -20.20 -8.25 -8.47
N HIS A 187 -19.51 -8.75 -9.49
CA HIS A 187 -19.95 -8.65 -10.88
C HIS A 187 -21.15 -9.57 -11.17
N TRP A 188 -21.15 -10.76 -10.54
CA TRP A 188 -22.12 -11.84 -10.71
C TRP A 188 -22.44 -12.16 -12.19
N ASP A 189 -21.40 -12.52 -12.95
CA ASP A 189 -21.53 -12.80 -14.39
C ASP A 189 -21.85 -14.27 -14.69
N ASP A 190 -20.94 -15.18 -14.33
CA ASP A 190 -21.02 -16.60 -14.71
C ASP A 190 -20.76 -17.52 -13.50
N PRO A 191 -21.72 -18.38 -13.13
CA PRO A 191 -21.55 -19.36 -12.04
C PRO A 191 -20.33 -20.27 -12.22
N ALA A 192 -19.96 -20.63 -13.45
CA ALA A 192 -18.80 -21.52 -13.66
C ALA A 192 -17.47 -20.82 -13.33
N THR A 193 -17.31 -19.54 -13.73
CA THR A 193 -16.14 -18.73 -13.31
C THR A 193 -16.07 -18.55 -11.80
N LEU A 194 -17.21 -18.35 -11.15
CA LEU A 194 -17.29 -18.21 -9.70
C LEU A 194 -16.88 -19.50 -8.97
N GLU A 195 -17.40 -20.64 -9.42
CA GLU A 195 -17.03 -21.95 -8.87
C GLU A 195 -15.54 -22.27 -9.07
N ALA A 196 -14.98 -21.90 -10.22
CA ALA A 196 -13.54 -22.06 -10.48
C ALA A 196 -12.69 -21.22 -9.52
N ALA A 197 -13.03 -19.94 -9.32
CA ALA A 197 -12.34 -19.07 -8.37
C ALA A 197 -12.46 -19.55 -6.92
N ALA A 198 -13.63 -20.08 -6.53
CA ALA A 198 -13.86 -20.66 -5.21
C ALA A 198 -13.02 -21.93 -4.99
N ARG A 199 -12.91 -22.79 -6.02
CA ARG A 199 -12.06 -23.98 -5.98
C ARG A 199 -10.59 -23.62 -5.84
N GLN A 200 -10.08 -22.69 -6.65
CA GLN A 200 -8.69 -22.22 -6.56
C GLN A 200 -8.37 -21.68 -5.17
N SER A 201 -9.28 -20.89 -4.59
CA SER A 201 -9.13 -20.36 -3.22
C SER A 201 -9.05 -21.47 -2.18
N SER A 202 -9.87 -22.52 -2.34
CA SER A 202 -9.88 -23.67 -1.42
C SER A 202 -8.60 -24.50 -1.54
N GLU A 203 -8.12 -24.75 -2.77
CA GLU A 203 -6.88 -25.49 -3.02
C GLU A 203 -5.65 -24.80 -2.40
N ILE A 204 -5.57 -23.47 -2.50
CA ILE A 204 -4.51 -22.70 -1.85
C ILE A 204 -4.67 -22.74 -0.33
N TRP A 205 -5.90 -22.61 0.18
CA TRP A 205 -6.17 -22.69 1.60
C TRP A 205 -5.72 -24.03 2.21
N ASP A 206 -6.04 -25.14 1.54
CA ASP A 206 -5.67 -26.48 1.97
C ASP A 206 -4.16 -26.75 1.88
N SER A 207 -3.43 -25.93 1.11
CA SER A 207 -1.97 -26.01 1.02
C SER A 207 -1.24 -25.40 2.23
N PHE A 208 -1.92 -24.59 3.06
CA PHE A 208 -1.33 -24.08 4.29
C PHE A 208 -1.11 -25.22 5.29
N SER A 209 0.16 -25.49 5.62
CA SER A 209 0.47 -26.37 6.73
C SER A 209 0.14 -25.69 8.05
N PRO A 210 -0.61 -26.32 8.98
CA PRO A 210 -0.96 -25.73 10.27
C PRO A 210 0.26 -25.39 11.14
N ASP A 211 1.43 -25.98 10.84
CA ASP A 211 2.68 -25.76 11.56
C ASP A 211 3.50 -24.55 11.05
N LEU A 212 3.09 -23.89 9.96
CA LEU A 212 3.87 -22.84 9.29
C LEU A 212 3.26 -21.42 9.34
N ILE A 213 2.15 -21.22 10.05
CA ILE A 213 1.57 -19.88 10.24
C ILE A 213 2.44 -19.11 11.26
N THR A 214 3.66 -18.75 10.89
CA THR A 214 4.45 -17.78 11.64
C THR A 214 3.94 -16.38 11.31
N CYS A 215 3.67 -15.61 12.37
CA CYS A 215 3.24 -14.22 12.33
C CYS A 215 4.36 -13.27 11.83
N ASP A 216 5.04 -13.59 10.72
CA ASP A 216 6.17 -12.81 10.22
C ASP A 216 5.75 -11.65 9.30
N LEU A 217 4.48 -11.58 8.90
CA LEU A 217 3.95 -10.51 8.03
C LEU A 217 3.60 -9.19 8.76
N LEU A 218 3.75 -9.12 10.09
CA LEU A 218 3.32 -7.94 10.87
C LEU A 218 4.46 -7.02 11.33
N ASN A 219 5.73 -7.43 11.24
CA ASN A 219 6.87 -6.64 11.72
C ASN A 219 7.79 -6.23 10.56
N ASN A 220 7.34 -5.29 9.74
CA ASN A 220 8.22 -4.62 8.77
C ASN A 220 8.02 -3.09 8.83
N ASP A 221 8.19 -2.53 10.02
CA ASP A 221 8.40 -1.10 10.16
C ASP A 221 9.90 -0.81 9.99
N PHE A 222 10.21 -0.08 8.90
CA PHE A 222 11.53 0.45 8.47
C PHE A 222 12.39 -0.36 7.47
N SER A 223 11.89 -1.46 6.89
CA SER A 223 12.57 -2.07 5.73
C SER A 223 12.31 -1.27 4.43
N PRO A 224 13.25 -1.21 3.46
CA PRO A 224 12.99 -0.78 2.08
C PRO A 224 12.01 -1.68 1.32
N ASP A 225 11.59 -2.80 1.92
CA ASP A 225 10.57 -3.68 1.41
C ASP A 225 9.19 -2.98 1.32
N PRO A 226 8.35 -3.36 0.35
CA PRO A 226 6.99 -2.86 0.29
C PRO A 226 6.23 -3.14 1.58
N PRO A 227 5.33 -2.24 2.01
CA PRO A 227 4.42 -2.58 3.10
C PRO A 227 3.67 -3.86 2.69
N ALA A 228 3.52 -4.81 3.61
CA ALA A 228 2.65 -5.96 3.39
C ALA A 228 1.30 -5.44 2.87
N PRO A 229 0.71 -6.07 1.82
CA PRO A 229 -0.62 -5.68 1.36
C PRO A 229 -1.55 -5.71 2.56
N ARG A 230 -2.05 -4.55 2.97
CA ARG A 230 -2.89 -4.46 4.16
C ARG A 230 -4.24 -5.05 3.81
N PHE A 231 -4.52 -6.19 4.42
CA PHE A 231 -5.83 -6.83 4.53
C PHE A 231 -6.83 -5.84 5.15
N SER A 232 -7.48 -5.03 4.31
CA SER A 232 -8.57 -4.15 4.71
C SER A 232 -9.86 -4.97 4.73
N SER A 233 -10.21 -5.53 5.89
CA SER A 233 -11.56 -6.03 6.15
C SER A 233 -12.62 -4.90 6.24
N VAL A 234 -12.19 -3.65 6.02
CA VAL A 234 -12.96 -2.44 6.37
C VAL A 234 -13.78 -1.90 5.19
N ASP A 235 -13.48 -2.30 3.95
CA ASP A 235 -14.20 -1.78 2.77
C ASP A 235 -15.58 -2.41 2.59
N CYS A 236 -15.82 -3.58 3.21
CA CYS A 236 -17.14 -4.22 3.20
C CYS A 236 -18.19 -3.43 4.02
N SER A 237 -17.76 -2.64 5.02
CA SER A 237 -18.69 -1.94 5.94
C SER A 237 -19.11 -0.54 5.45
N ARG A 238 -18.31 0.10 4.58
CA ARG A 238 -18.57 1.48 4.13
C ARG A 238 -19.50 1.57 2.93
N HIS A 239 -19.61 0.52 2.12
CA HIS A 239 -20.55 0.50 1.00
C HIS A 239 -21.97 0.06 1.38
N SER A 240 -22.13 -0.84 2.36
CA SER A 240 -23.45 -1.21 2.88
C SER A 240 -24.20 -0.05 3.53
N SER A 241 -23.48 0.91 4.14
CA SER A 241 -24.08 2.09 4.79
C SER A 241 -24.52 3.19 3.80
N GLN A 242 -23.91 3.26 2.62
CA GLN A 242 -24.34 4.20 1.56
C GLN A 242 -25.52 3.66 0.72
N LEU A 243 -25.61 2.34 0.53
CA LEU A 243 -26.74 1.70 -0.16
C LEU A 243 -28.00 1.65 0.72
N ALA A 244 -27.87 1.41 2.03
CA ALA A 244 -29.01 1.40 2.96
C ALA A 244 -29.67 2.77 3.18
N SER A 245 -29.02 3.87 2.77
CA SER A 245 -29.56 5.24 2.89
C SER A 245 -30.31 5.71 1.63
N ARG A 246 -30.36 4.89 0.57
CA ARG A 246 -31.03 5.22 -0.70
C ARG A 246 -32.29 4.40 -0.98
N GLU A 247 -32.60 3.43 -0.14
CA GLU A 247 -33.84 2.64 -0.21
C GLU A 247 -34.66 2.78 1.08
N MET A 248 -35.25 3.95 1.31
CA MET A 248 -36.49 4.05 2.06
C MET A 248 -37.38 5.13 1.41
N PRO A 249 -38.58 4.78 0.90
CA PRO A 249 -39.58 5.75 0.50
C PRO A 249 -40.17 6.51 1.70
#